data_AF-A0A520J4P8-F1
#
_entry.id   AF-A0A520J4P8-F1
#
_cell.length_a   1.000
_cell.length_b   1.000
_cell.length_c   1.000
_cell.angle_alpha   90.00
_cell.angle_beta   90.00
_cell.angle_gamma   90.00
#
_symmetry.space_group_name_H-M   'P 1'
#
loop_
_entity.id
_entity.type
_entity.pdbx_description
1 polymer ?
#
loop_
_entity_poly.entity_id
_entity_poly.type
_entity_poly.pdbx_seq_one_letter_code
_entity_poly.pdbx_strand_id
1 'polypeptide(L)'
;MTAETPVSDAPAMRGAPIGFVEFVALVAALMSLTALGIDSMLPALPAIGESLGIASENSRQYIVTAFVIGFGVAQLVHGPLADRFGRRTVLLWSLGLYALANVACALAGSFTLLLIARVAGGAVIAAARVATIALVRDCYHGRAMARVM
;
A
#
# COMPACT_ATOMS: atom_id res chain seq x y z
N MET A 1 -19.61 22.66 42.93
CA MET A 1 -20.00 22.75 41.52
C MET A 1 -18.71 22.83 40.70
N THR A 2 -18.06 21.69 40.54
CA THR A 2 -16.75 21.56 39.90
C THR A 2 -16.92 21.64 38.40
N ALA A 3 -16.43 22.71 37.78
CA ALA A 3 -16.38 22.86 36.34
C ALA A 3 -15.49 21.75 35.75
N GLU A 4 -16.11 20.78 35.08
CA GLU A 4 -15.39 19.86 34.19
C GLU A 4 -14.81 20.69 33.05
N THR A 5 -13.49 20.86 33.06
CA THR A 5 -12.75 21.36 31.91
C THR A 5 -12.99 20.41 30.74
N PRO A 6 -13.36 20.90 29.55
CA PRO A 6 -13.53 20.02 28.39
C PRO A 6 -12.16 19.42 28.08
N VAL A 7 -12.04 18.10 28.21
CA VAL A 7 -10.89 17.36 27.74
C VAL A 7 -10.79 17.63 26.24
N SER A 8 -9.79 18.41 25.83
CA SER A 8 -9.49 18.59 24.42
C SER A 8 -9.07 17.22 23.86
N ASP A 9 -10.02 16.54 23.21
CA ASP A 9 -9.83 15.23 22.55
C ASP A 9 -8.99 15.33 21.26
N ALA A 10 -8.37 16.49 21.02
CA ALA A 10 -7.41 16.69 19.96
C ALA A 10 -6.17 15.83 20.26
N PRO A 11 -5.88 14.81 19.44
CA PRO A 11 -4.73 13.95 19.69
C PRO A 11 -3.47 14.79 19.55
N ALA A 12 -2.73 14.94 20.65
CA ALA A 12 -1.51 15.72 20.70
C ALA A 12 -0.45 15.07 19.79
N MET A 13 -0.30 15.64 18.60
CA MET A 13 0.71 15.31 17.61
C MET A 13 2.11 15.64 18.16
N ARG A 14 2.90 14.63 18.50
CA ARG A 14 4.34 14.84 18.74
C ARG A 14 5.09 14.69 17.42
N GLY A 15 5.23 15.80 16.68
CA GLY A 15 6.32 15.96 15.70
C GLY A 15 6.00 15.83 14.20
N ALA A 16 4.74 15.78 13.76
CA ALA A 16 4.42 15.85 12.32
C ALA A 16 3.95 17.27 11.91
N PRO A 17 4.39 17.80 10.75
CA PRO A 17 4.15 19.18 10.33
C PRO A 17 2.74 19.47 9.77
N ILE A 18 1.85 18.46 9.76
CA ILE A 18 0.52 18.50 9.11
C ILE A 18 -0.61 18.25 10.12
N GLY A 19 -1.84 18.70 9.82
CA GLY A 19 -3.00 18.52 10.70
C GLY A 19 -3.45 17.05 10.82
N PHE A 20 -4.25 16.73 11.86
CA PHE A 20 -4.76 15.37 12.10
C PHE A 20 -5.53 14.80 10.90
N VAL A 21 -6.44 15.59 10.32
CA VAL A 21 -7.25 15.17 9.16
C VAL A 21 -6.39 14.93 7.93
N GLU A 22 -5.39 15.79 7.70
CA GLU A 22 -4.45 15.64 6.58
C GLU A 22 -3.60 14.38 6.73
N PHE A 23 -3.14 14.09 7.95
CA PHE A 23 -2.41 12.87 8.26
C PHE A 23 -3.27 11.62 8.04
N VAL A 24 -4.52 11.63 8.53
CA VAL A 24 -5.47 10.53 8.32
C VAL A 24 -5.73 10.33 6.82
N ALA A 25 -5.95 11.40 6.07
CA ALA A 25 -6.16 11.33 4.62
C ALA A 25 -4.93 10.74 3.90
N LEU A 26 -3.72 11.15 4.30
CA LEU A 26 -2.47 10.60 3.76
C LEU A 26 -2.34 9.10 4.06
N VAL A 27 -2.55 8.69 5.30
CA VAL A 27 -2.48 7.28 5.72
C VAL A 27 -3.52 6.44 5.00
N ALA A 28 -4.76 6.93 4.90
CA ALA A 28 -5.83 6.27 4.19
C ALA A 28 -5.50 6.09 2.70
N ALA A 29 -4.94 7.13 2.05
CA ALA A 29 -4.50 7.06 0.66
C ALA A 29 -3.36 6.06 0.47
N LEU A 30 -2.38 6.03 1.37
CA LEU A 30 -1.26 5.07 1.30
C LEU A 30 -1.72 3.63 1.53
N MET A 31 -2.65 3.41 2.48
CA MET A 31 -3.25 2.10 2.73
C MET A 31 -4.09 1.61 1.54
N SER A 32 -4.84 2.51 0.90
CA SER A 32 -5.74 2.15 -0.20
C SER A 32 -5.00 1.71 -1.47
N LEU A 33 -3.73 2.09 -1.67
CA LEU A 33 -2.94 1.69 -2.84
C LEU A 33 -2.88 0.17 -3.04
N THR A 34 -2.83 -0.61 -1.96
CA THR A 34 -2.79 -2.08 -2.06
C THR A 34 -4.14 -2.63 -2.54
N ALA A 35 -5.25 -2.10 -2.00
CA ALA A 35 -6.61 -2.49 -2.40
C ALA A 35 -6.86 -2.07 -3.85
N LEU A 36 -6.54 -0.82 -4.20
CA LEU A 36 -6.64 -0.29 -5.56
C LEU A 36 -5.87 -1.14 -6.57
N GLY A 37 -4.68 -1.63 -6.22
CA GLY A 37 -3.87 -2.50 -7.08
C GLY A 37 -4.46 -3.90 -7.33
N ILE A 38 -5.43 -4.34 -6.52
CA ILE A 38 -6.14 -5.62 -6.69
C ILE A 38 -7.49 -5.35 -7.36
N ASP A 39 -8.28 -4.45 -6.79
CA ASP A 39 -9.67 -4.21 -7.16
C ASP A 39 -9.81 -3.57 -8.54
N SER A 40 -8.85 -2.72 -8.94
CA SER A 40 -8.83 -2.17 -10.31
C SER A 40 -8.60 -3.25 -11.37
N MET A 41 -7.99 -4.38 -11.00
CA MET A 41 -7.61 -5.42 -11.95
C MET A 41 -8.74 -6.40 -12.22
N LEU A 42 -9.60 -6.66 -11.23
CA LEU A 42 -10.74 -7.58 -11.34
C LEU A 42 -11.65 -7.31 -12.55
N PRO A 43 -12.17 -6.09 -12.77
CA PRO A 43 -12.99 -5.79 -13.95
C PRO A 43 -12.18 -5.77 -15.25
N ALA A 44 -10.87 -5.58 -15.18
CA ALA A 44 -9.98 -5.55 -16.35
C ALA A 44 -9.54 -6.95 -16.80
N LEU A 45 -9.69 -7.99 -15.97
CA LEU A 45 -9.24 -9.35 -16.27
C LEU A 45 -9.78 -9.89 -17.61
N PRO A 46 -11.06 -9.72 -17.99
CA PRO A 46 -11.56 -10.20 -19.28
C PRO A 46 -10.84 -9.54 -20.47
N ALA A 47 -10.70 -8.21 -20.45
CA ALA A 47 -10.02 -7.45 -21.50
C ALA A 47 -8.52 -7.78 -21.60
N ILE A 48 -7.86 -8.04 -20.47
CA ILE A 48 -6.46 -8.51 -20.44
C ILE A 48 -6.37 -9.93 -21.05
N GLY A 49 -7.33 -10.79 -20.75
CA GLY A 49 -7.41 -12.13 -21.31
C GLY A 49 -7.55 -12.14 -22.83
N GLU A 50 -8.43 -11.31 -23.36
CA GLU A 50 -8.64 -11.16 -24.81
C GLU A 50 -7.41 -10.57 -25.51
N SER A 51 -6.83 -9.50 -24.95
CA SER A 51 -5.68 -8.81 -25.58
C SER A 51 -4.40 -9.66 -25.58
N LEU A 52 -4.21 -10.53 -24.60
CA LEU A 52 -3.05 -11.43 -24.52
C LEU A 52 -3.34 -12.84 -25.06
N GLY A 53 -4.54 -13.10 -25.60
CA GLY A 53 -4.92 -14.39 -26.17
C GLY A 53 -4.97 -15.55 -25.15
N ILE A 54 -5.34 -15.27 -23.91
CA ILE A 54 -5.36 -16.26 -22.83
C ILE A 54 -6.58 -17.18 -22.98
N ALA A 55 -6.35 -18.40 -23.46
CA ALA A 55 -7.42 -19.38 -23.73
C ALA A 55 -8.12 -19.92 -22.47
N SER A 56 -7.47 -19.89 -21.30
CA SER A 56 -8.02 -20.41 -20.05
C SER A 56 -8.46 -19.28 -19.11
N GLU A 57 -9.74 -19.26 -18.75
CA GLU A 57 -10.33 -18.28 -17.84
C GLU A 57 -9.70 -18.31 -16.44
N ASN A 58 -9.33 -19.50 -15.95
CA ASN A 58 -8.63 -19.64 -14.68
C ASN A 58 -7.24 -18.99 -14.69
N SER A 59 -6.55 -18.96 -15.84
CA SER A 59 -5.22 -18.37 -15.92
C SER A 59 -5.23 -16.87 -15.64
N ARG A 60 -6.32 -16.15 -15.95
CA ARG A 60 -6.44 -14.71 -15.67
C ARG A 60 -6.31 -14.41 -14.16
N GLN A 61 -6.78 -15.30 -13.29
CA GLN A 61 -6.71 -15.13 -11.84
C GLN A 61 -5.28 -15.18 -11.29
N TYR A 62 -4.32 -15.73 -12.04
CA TYR A 62 -2.91 -15.69 -11.65
C TYR A 62 -2.36 -14.26 -11.57
N ILE A 63 -2.96 -13.29 -12.27
CA ILE A 63 -2.56 -11.87 -12.19
C ILE A 63 -2.74 -11.31 -10.78
N VAL A 64 -3.86 -11.67 -10.13
CA VAL A 64 -4.15 -11.29 -8.74
C VAL A 64 -3.30 -12.11 -7.78
N THR A 65 -3.22 -13.42 -8.00
CA THR A 65 -2.45 -14.34 -7.16
C THR A 65 -0.97 -13.95 -7.11
N ALA A 66 -0.36 -13.64 -8.26
CA ALA A 66 1.03 -13.21 -8.38
C ALA A 66 1.30 -11.94 -7.54
N PHE A 67 0.40 -10.97 -7.60
CA PHE A 67 0.50 -9.76 -6.78
C PHE A 67 0.42 -10.06 -5.29
N VAL A 68 -0.55 -10.87 -4.87
CA VAL A 68 -0.73 -11.24 -3.46
C VAL A 68 0.46 -12.04 -2.94
N ILE A 69 1.03 -12.95 -3.73
CA ILE A 69 2.25 -13.69 -3.37
C ILE A 69 3.42 -12.72 -3.19
N GLY A 70 3.66 -11.85 -4.16
CA GLY A 70 4.74 -10.85 -4.08
C GLY A 70 4.57 -9.96 -2.85
N PHE A 71 3.36 -9.48 -2.62
CA PHE A 71 2.99 -8.67 -1.46
C PHE A 71 3.23 -9.41 -0.14
N GLY A 72 2.66 -10.61 0.03
CA GLY A 72 2.73 -11.36 1.29
C GLY A 72 4.16 -11.77 1.67
N VAL A 73 4.94 -12.27 0.71
CA VAL A 73 6.34 -12.68 0.96
C VAL A 73 7.20 -11.46 1.31
N ALA A 74 6.99 -10.34 0.63
CA ALA A 74 7.77 -9.13 0.85
C ALA A 74 7.51 -8.49 2.22
N GLN A 75 6.33 -8.64 2.82
CA GLN A 75 6.03 -8.06 4.12
C GLN A 75 7.01 -8.50 5.23
N LEU A 76 7.54 -9.72 5.16
CA LEU A 76 8.48 -10.26 6.14
C LEU A 76 9.83 -9.51 6.13
N VAL A 77 10.27 -9.08 4.94
CA VAL A 77 11.58 -8.44 4.74
C VAL A 77 11.51 -6.93 4.99
N HIS A 78 10.37 -6.32 4.68
CA HIS A 78 10.25 -4.86 4.69
C HIS A 78 10.17 -4.22 6.08
N GLY A 79 9.88 -4.98 7.15
CA GLY A 79 9.90 -4.48 8.53
C GLY A 79 11.29 -3.96 8.93
N PRO A 80 12.30 -4.83 9.04
CA PRO A 80 13.67 -4.41 9.37
C PRO A 80 14.26 -3.39 8.38
N LEU A 81 13.87 -3.49 7.10
CA LEU A 81 14.32 -2.58 6.05
C LEU A 81 13.83 -1.15 6.28
N ALA A 82 12.55 -0.97 6.65
CA ALA A 82 11.96 0.34 6.95
C ALA A 82 12.62 1.00 8.17
N ASP A 83 12.99 0.20 9.18
CA ASP A 83 13.65 0.69 10.39
C ASP A 83 15.10 1.10 10.12
N ARG A 84 15.82 0.42 9.22
CA ARG A 84 17.23 0.74 8.89
C ARG A 84 17.38 1.95 7.97
N PHE A 85 16.57 2.06 6.92
CA PHE A 85 16.72 3.09 5.89
C PHE A 85 15.90 4.36 6.16
N GLY A 86 15.09 4.34 7.22
CA GLY A 86 14.20 5.44 7.57
C GLY A 86 12.87 5.37 6.82
N ARG A 87 11.78 5.59 7.56
CA ARG A 87 10.40 5.34 7.11
C ARG A 87 9.99 6.23 5.94
N ARG A 88 10.35 7.51 5.96
CA ARG A 88 10.06 8.45 4.88
C ARG A 88 10.74 8.07 3.58
N THR A 89 12.01 7.68 3.64
CA THR A 89 12.80 7.28 2.48
C THR A 89 12.21 6.02 1.84
N VAL A 90 11.89 5.00 2.66
CA VAL A 90 11.27 3.77 2.17
C VAL A 90 9.88 4.01 1.56
N LEU A 91 9.06 4.89 2.15
CA LEU A 91 7.76 5.28 1.59
C LEU A 91 7.90 5.92 0.20
N LEU A 92 8.80 6.90 0.04
CA LEU A 92 8.97 7.59 -1.23
C LEU A 92 9.53 6.67 -2.32
N TRP A 93 10.53 5.85 -1.99
CA TRP A 93 11.10 4.89 -2.93
C TRP A 93 10.09 3.83 -3.35
N SER A 94 9.34 3.29 -2.41
CA SER A 94 8.33 2.28 -2.73
C SER A 94 7.20 2.85 -3.59
N LEU A 95 6.76 4.08 -3.35
CA LEU A 95 5.76 4.73 -4.20
C LEU A 95 6.28 4.94 -5.64
N GLY A 96 7.52 5.41 -5.79
CA GLY A 96 8.16 5.58 -7.10
C GLY A 96 8.33 4.25 -7.83
N LEU A 97 8.86 3.22 -7.16
CA LEU A 97 9.01 1.88 -7.72
C LEU A 97 7.66 1.24 -8.05
N TYR A 98 6.62 1.50 -7.26
CA TYR A 98 5.28 0.98 -7.52
C TYR A 98 4.68 1.62 -8.77
N ALA A 99 4.86 2.92 -8.96
CA ALA A 99 4.47 3.59 -10.19
C ALA A 99 5.18 2.99 -11.41
N LEU A 100 6.50 2.75 -11.31
CA LEU A 100 7.27 2.10 -12.37
C LEU A 100 6.79 0.66 -12.65
N ALA A 101 6.46 -0.10 -11.61
CA ALA A 101 5.90 -1.45 -11.77
C ALA A 101 4.53 -1.43 -12.47
N ASN A 102 3.69 -0.42 -12.21
CA ASN A 102 2.41 -0.25 -12.91
C ASN A 102 2.62 0.14 -14.38
N VAL A 103 3.59 0.99 -14.69
CA VAL A 103 3.98 1.29 -16.08
C VAL A 103 4.47 0.02 -16.78
N ALA A 104 5.29 -0.79 -16.11
CA ALA A 104 5.74 -2.07 -16.66
C ALA A 104 4.56 -3.05 -16.90
N CYS A 105 3.55 -3.06 -16.04
CA CYS A 105 2.31 -3.81 -16.26
C CYS A 105 1.54 -3.31 -17.50
N ALA A 106 1.44 -1.99 -17.67
CA ALA A 106 0.74 -1.39 -18.81
C ALA A 106 1.44 -1.66 -20.15
N LEU A 107 2.77 -1.77 -20.14
CA LEU A 107 3.59 -2.08 -21.31
C LEU A 107 3.81 -3.59 -21.52
N ALA A 108 3.23 -4.45 -20.68
CA ALA A 108 3.46 -5.88 -20.75
C ALA A 108 2.81 -6.50 -21.99
N GLY A 109 3.62 -6.85 -23.00
CA GLY A 109 3.17 -7.54 -24.22
C GLY A 109 3.00 -9.05 -24.08
N SER A 110 3.24 -9.62 -22.90
CA SER A 110 3.07 -11.06 -22.65
C SER A 110 2.55 -11.34 -21.25
N PHE A 111 1.82 -12.45 -21.13
CA PHE A 111 1.26 -12.88 -19.85
C PHE A 111 2.33 -13.12 -18.78
N THR A 112 3.45 -13.75 -19.13
CA THR A 112 4.56 -13.97 -18.18
C THR A 112 5.17 -12.66 -17.69
N LEU A 113 5.38 -11.69 -18.59
CA LEU A 113 5.91 -10.38 -18.21
C LEU A 113 4.94 -9.64 -17.29
N LEU A 114 3.64 -9.71 -17.58
CA LEU A 114 2.60 -9.15 -16.70
C LEU A 114 2.65 -9.80 -15.31
N LEU A 115 2.75 -11.13 -15.21
CA LEU A 115 2.85 -11.81 -13.92
C LEU A 115 4.09 -11.37 -13.13
N ILE A 116 5.26 -11.28 -13.78
CA ILE A 116 6.50 -10.82 -13.13
C ILE A 116 6.34 -9.39 -12.63
N ALA A 117 5.79 -8.49 -13.46
CA ALA A 117 5.53 -7.11 -13.07
C ALA A 117 4.54 -7.01 -11.90
N ARG A 118 3.54 -7.91 -11.83
CA ARG A 118 2.60 -8.01 -10.70
C ARG A 118 3.26 -8.50 -9.43
N VAL A 119 4.11 -9.53 -9.47
CA VAL A 119 4.90 -9.97 -8.31
C VAL A 119 5.77 -8.83 -7.81
N ALA A 120 6.48 -8.15 -8.72
CA ALA A 120 7.34 -7.01 -8.37
C ALA A 120 6.53 -5.86 -7.77
N GLY A 121 5.40 -5.49 -8.37
CA GLY A 121 4.52 -4.44 -7.87
C GLY A 121 3.96 -4.76 -6.48
N GLY A 122 3.55 -6.01 -6.25
CA GLY A 122 3.12 -6.51 -4.94
C GLY A 122 4.23 -6.42 -3.90
N ALA A 123 5.43 -6.87 -4.25
CA ALA A 123 6.59 -6.84 -3.37
C ALA A 123 7.00 -5.41 -2.97
N VAL A 124 6.94 -4.48 -3.93
CA VAL A 124 7.27 -3.06 -3.70
C VAL A 124 6.22 -2.38 -2.83
N ILE A 125 4.93 -2.57 -3.08
CA ILE A 125 3.87 -1.87 -2.32
C ILE A 125 3.77 -2.38 -0.87
N ALA A 126 4.23 -3.60 -0.59
CA ALA A 126 4.37 -4.12 0.77
C ALA A 126 5.23 -3.20 1.66
N ALA A 127 6.30 -2.63 1.10
CA ALA A 127 7.16 -1.67 1.79
C ALA A 127 6.39 -0.41 2.23
N ALA A 128 5.55 0.12 1.34
CA ALA A 128 4.75 1.31 1.60
C ALA A 128 3.75 1.05 2.74
N ARG A 129 3.08 -0.12 2.72
CA ARG A 129 2.12 -0.50 3.76
C ARG A 129 2.79 -0.64 5.13
N VAL A 130 3.91 -1.37 5.20
CA VAL A 130 4.64 -1.57 6.46
C VAL A 130 5.10 -0.24 7.03
N ALA A 131 5.72 0.61 6.22
CA ALA A 131 6.21 1.91 6.66
C ALA A 131 5.08 2.86 7.09
N THR A 132 3.91 2.80 6.45
CA THR A 132 2.74 3.60 6.82
C THR A 132 2.16 3.17 8.17
N ILE A 133 1.99 1.86 8.43
CA ILE A 133 1.53 1.34 9.73
C ILE A 133 2.51 1.78 10.84
N ALA A 134 3.80 1.69 10.54
CA ALA A 134 4.84 2.05 11.47
C ALA A 134 4.81 3.57 11.77
N LEU A 135 4.63 4.42 10.75
CA LEU A 135 4.46 5.87 10.91
C LEU A 135 3.28 6.22 11.83
N VAL A 136 2.13 5.56 11.69
CA VAL A 136 0.97 5.76 12.57
C VAL A 136 1.32 5.44 14.02
N ARG A 137 2.07 4.35 14.25
CA ARG A 137 2.52 3.92 15.58
C ARG A 137 3.54 4.85 16.22
N ASP A 138 4.37 5.53 15.43
CA ASP A 138 5.34 6.49 15.95
C ASP A 138 4.66 7.81 16.37
N CYS A 139 3.64 8.23 15.62
CA CYS A 139 3.00 9.54 15.82
C CYS A 139 1.84 9.51 16.82
N TYR A 140 1.13 8.39 16.96
CA TYR A 140 -0.10 8.31 17.75
C TYR A 140 -0.13 7.10 18.69
N HIS A 141 -0.79 7.28 19.83
CA HIS A 141 -0.97 6.24 20.86
C HIS A 141 -2.45 6.19 21.32
N GLY A 142 -2.85 5.05 21.90
CA GLY A 142 -4.17 4.87 22.51
C GLY A 142 -5.34 5.14 21.54
N ARG A 143 -6.37 5.87 22.02
CA ARG A 143 -7.58 6.18 21.23
C ARG A 143 -7.27 6.92 19.92
N ALA A 144 -6.21 7.74 19.88
CA ALA A 144 -5.83 8.46 18.68
C ALA A 144 -5.33 7.54 17.58
N MET A 145 -4.50 6.55 17.93
CA MET A 145 -4.01 5.53 17.00
C MET A 145 -5.17 4.72 16.42
N ALA A 146 -6.12 4.33 17.27
CA ALA A 146 -7.31 3.58 16.85
C ALA A 146 -8.26 4.37 15.94
N ARG A 147 -8.23 5.71 15.99
CA ARG A 147 -9.01 6.56 15.06
C ARG A 147 -8.36 6.68 13.67
N VAL A 148 -7.05 6.42 13.57
CA VAL A 148 -6.29 6.56 12.32
C VAL A 148 -6.23 5.24 11.53
N MET A 149 -6.14 4.11 12.23
CA MET A 149 -6.17 2.77 11.63
C MET A 149 -7.57 2.36 11.18
#